data_AF-A0A550D3Z0-F1
#
_entry.id   AF-A0A550D3Z0-F1
#
_cell.length_a   1.000
_cell.length_b   1.000
_cell.length_c   1.000
_cell.angle_alpha   90.00
_cell.angle_beta   90.00
_cell.angle_gamma   90.00
#
_symmetry.space_group_name_H-M   'P 1'
#
loop_
_entity.id
_entity.type
_entity.pdbx_description
1 polymer ?
#
loop_
_entity_poly.entity_id
_entity_poly.type
_entity_poly.pdbx_seq_one_letter_code
_entity_poly.pdbx_strand_id
1 'polypeptide(L)'
;NPSRRFNGLPNHVDYLYRNSRLDGPFTAIIGYDSGDDLYLIAIADRAKFRPAIVGEDDYYYYVASEENEIREISPKAKVWTLKPGSYFIASINKGVISYGRNEEELGSFSPPPVMVPENYDINAYDIGYKDLNYEILKLAISGKKEITVANVMGHRYIGINLPAKVIQGLRINLYGVVGNCLANLNEGNNFYVYGNVADDCCDTMHGGKVVIYGDARDVLGQAFQNGRIYVRGNAGNRVGIQMREYKDKKPYLIIGGMVDDYLGEYMAGGAIVVFGKNMRREPVGNFVGSGMVGGKIYIRGRVSPEKIGLQPPKQEINKFLKALLLKNLITEDQYNSLSREEYIDLIDKLEGNAKEYAKKLFEEKIGMPHYEYRELSEEEFKDLLPIIEDYSNEMNDHSFLELLKEKFTIITARKLK
;
A
#
# COMPACT_ATOMS: atom_id res chain seq x y z
N ASN A 1 -21.53 3.49 5.86
CA ASN A 1 -21.52 2.38 6.84
C ASN A 1 -21.31 2.97 8.23
N PRO A 2 -22.28 2.89 9.16
CA PRO A 2 -22.16 3.38 10.54
C PRO A 2 -21.01 2.77 11.34
N SER A 3 -20.32 1.73 10.84
CA SER A 3 -19.37 0.96 11.64
C SER A 3 -17.92 1.46 11.71
N ARG A 4 -17.50 2.52 11.00
CA ARG A 4 -16.06 2.92 11.03
C ARG A 4 -15.76 4.42 10.95
N ARG A 5 -16.53 5.29 11.64
CA ARG A 5 -16.03 6.65 11.92
C ARG A 5 -15.09 6.56 13.13
N PHE A 6 -13.78 6.66 12.89
CA PHE A 6 -12.79 6.75 13.97
C PHE A 6 -12.75 8.15 14.61
N ASN A 7 -13.33 9.18 13.97
CA ASN A 7 -13.73 10.43 14.61
C ASN A 7 -15.16 10.79 14.17
N GLY A 8 -16.07 10.94 15.13
CA GLY A 8 -17.43 11.43 14.87
C GLY A 8 -17.43 12.94 14.67
N LEU A 9 -18.22 13.43 13.71
CA LEU A 9 -18.59 14.86 13.72
C LEU A 9 -19.33 15.16 15.03
N PRO A 10 -19.22 16.38 15.58
CA PRO A 10 -20.05 16.78 16.71
C PRO A 10 -21.53 16.50 16.42
N ASN A 11 -22.27 16.00 17.41
CA ASN A 11 -23.65 15.50 17.23
C ASN A 11 -24.57 16.49 16.50
N HIS A 12 -24.38 17.79 16.73
CA HIS A 12 -25.17 18.83 16.07
C HIS A 12 -24.87 18.94 14.56
N VAL A 13 -23.60 18.89 14.15
CA VAL A 13 -23.17 18.85 12.74
C VAL A 13 -23.68 17.57 12.09
N ASP A 14 -23.55 16.45 12.79
CA ASP A 14 -23.98 15.15 12.30
C ASP A 14 -25.49 15.11 12.01
N TYR A 15 -26.30 15.70 12.90
CA TYR A 15 -27.74 15.84 12.72
C TYR A 15 -28.10 16.81 11.58
N LEU A 16 -27.41 17.95 11.47
CA LEU A 16 -27.67 18.98 10.46
C LEU A 16 -27.49 18.43 9.03
N TYR A 17 -26.39 17.70 8.82
CA TYR A 17 -26.01 17.14 7.51
C TYR A 17 -26.41 15.66 7.34
N ARG A 18 -27.34 15.15 8.14
CA ARG A 18 -27.79 13.74 8.08
C ARG A 18 -28.29 13.33 6.69
N ASN A 19 -28.88 14.27 5.94
CA ASN A 19 -29.40 14.06 4.59
C ASN A 19 -28.34 14.23 3.48
N SER A 20 -27.16 14.75 3.81
CA SER A 20 -26.04 14.95 2.88
C SER A 20 -24.98 13.84 3.01
N ARG A 21 -25.33 12.72 3.67
CA ARG A 21 -24.40 11.61 3.86
C ARG A 21 -24.44 10.66 2.67
N LEU A 22 -23.27 10.42 2.09
CA LEU A 22 -23.02 9.22 1.29
C LEU A 22 -22.89 8.03 2.25
N ASP A 23 -23.89 7.16 2.28
CA ASP A 23 -23.88 5.95 3.11
C ASP A 23 -23.53 4.70 2.28
N GLY A 24 -22.22 4.43 2.13
CA GLY A 24 -21.71 3.22 1.47
C GLY A 24 -20.25 3.37 1.04
N PRO A 25 -19.57 2.29 0.62
CA PRO A 25 -18.22 2.34 0.07
C PRO A 25 -18.28 2.89 -1.35
N PHE A 26 -18.34 4.22 -1.47
CA PHE A 26 -18.42 4.89 -2.76
C PHE A 26 -17.18 5.75 -2.97
N THR A 27 -16.46 5.46 -4.04
CA THR A 27 -15.62 6.46 -4.69
C THR A 27 -16.50 7.25 -5.64
N ALA A 28 -16.51 8.57 -5.49
CA ALA A 28 -17.40 9.45 -6.25
C ALA A 28 -16.62 10.60 -6.87
N ILE A 29 -17.01 10.97 -8.09
CA ILE A 29 -16.53 12.17 -8.80
C ILE A 29 -17.76 13.02 -9.06
N ILE A 30 -17.71 14.29 -8.63
CA ILE A 30 -18.85 15.20 -8.64
C ILE A 30 -18.39 16.51 -9.29
N GLY A 31 -19.03 16.88 -10.39
CA GLY A 31 -19.04 18.26 -10.87
C GLY A 31 -20.17 19.00 -10.20
N TYR A 32 -19.88 20.11 -9.53
CA TYR A 32 -20.88 20.92 -8.84
C TYR A 32 -20.80 22.38 -9.29
N ASP A 33 -21.85 22.84 -9.95
CA ASP A 33 -22.03 24.23 -10.32
C ASP A 33 -22.87 24.93 -9.25
N SER A 34 -22.27 25.91 -8.58
CA SER A 34 -22.94 26.73 -7.55
C SER A 34 -23.66 27.95 -8.12
N GLY A 35 -23.51 28.22 -9.42
CA GLY A 35 -23.99 29.40 -10.13
C GLY A 35 -22.94 30.52 -10.21
N ASP A 36 -22.07 30.66 -9.20
CA ASP A 36 -20.96 31.63 -9.16
C ASP A 36 -19.57 30.99 -9.30
N ASP A 37 -19.47 29.68 -9.11
CA ASP A 37 -18.23 28.91 -9.20
C ASP A 37 -18.51 27.45 -9.59
N LEU A 38 -17.52 26.80 -10.21
CA LEU A 38 -17.58 25.41 -10.62
C LEU A 38 -16.54 24.59 -9.86
N TYR A 39 -16.99 23.49 -9.26
CA TYR A 39 -16.18 22.63 -8.42
C TYR A 39 -16.01 21.24 -9.03
N LEU A 40 -14.80 20.70 -8.92
CA LEU A 40 -14.50 19.30 -9.11
C LEU A 40 -14.22 18.68 -7.75
N ILE A 41 -15.04 17.71 -7.37
CA ILE A 41 -14.94 17.01 -6.07
C ILE A 41 -14.70 15.53 -6.34
N ALA A 42 -13.69 14.96 -5.69
CA ALA A 42 -13.45 13.53 -5.67
C ALA A 42 -13.44 13.04 -4.23
N ILE A 43 -14.12 11.93 -3.97
CA ILE A 43 -14.20 11.33 -2.64
C ILE A 43 -13.68 9.90 -2.78
N ALA A 44 -12.68 9.54 -1.99
CA ALA A 44 -12.20 8.18 -1.90
C ALA A 44 -12.95 7.41 -0.81
N ASP A 45 -13.36 6.19 -1.12
CA ASP A 45 -13.93 5.32 -0.11
C ASP A 45 -12.87 4.93 0.96
N ARG A 46 -13.33 4.54 2.16
CA ARG A 46 -12.44 4.23 3.29
C ARG A 46 -11.70 2.90 3.16
N ALA A 47 -12.26 1.96 2.40
CA ALA A 47 -11.63 0.68 2.13
C ALA A 47 -10.78 0.73 0.86
N LYS A 48 -10.89 1.82 0.08
CA LYS A 48 -10.26 2.07 -1.23
C LYS A 48 -10.48 0.88 -2.17
N PHE A 49 -11.73 0.42 -2.29
CA PHE A 49 -12.12 -0.65 -3.22
C PHE A 49 -12.10 -0.18 -4.68
N ARG A 50 -12.19 1.14 -4.90
CA ARG A 50 -12.04 1.77 -6.21
C ARG A 50 -11.04 2.92 -6.07
N PRO A 51 -9.88 2.87 -6.73
CA PRO A 51 -8.95 3.98 -6.72
C PRO A 51 -9.59 5.27 -7.24
N ALA A 52 -9.16 6.39 -6.68
CA ALA A 52 -9.34 7.72 -7.25
C ALA A 52 -7.96 8.35 -7.36
N ILE A 53 -7.56 8.61 -8.60
CA ILE A 53 -6.28 9.22 -8.93
C ILE A 53 -6.59 10.65 -9.33
N VAL A 54 -5.86 11.58 -8.74
CA VAL A 54 -5.95 13.00 -9.05
C VAL A 54 -4.75 13.37 -9.90
N GLY A 55 -4.97 14.24 -10.88
CA GLY A 55 -3.93 14.85 -11.70
C GLY A 55 -4.05 16.36 -11.68
N GLU A 56 -2.93 17.05 -11.83
CA GLU A 56 -2.90 18.48 -12.11
C GLU A 56 -1.85 18.80 -13.19
N ASP A 57 -2.19 19.74 -14.06
CA ASP A 57 -1.25 20.45 -14.92
C ASP A 57 -1.50 21.97 -14.85
N ASP A 58 -0.87 22.73 -15.74
CA ASP A 58 -0.95 24.21 -15.75
C ASP A 58 -2.38 24.75 -15.94
N TYR A 59 -3.30 23.95 -16.47
CA TYR A 59 -4.63 24.40 -16.91
C TYR A 59 -5.78 23.63 -16.27
N TYR A 60 -5.58 22.37 -15.89
CA TYR A 60 -6.67 21.48 -15.51
C TYR A 60 -6.35 20.66 -14.26
N TYR A 61 -7.42 20.35 -13.54
CA TYR A 61 -7.47 19.29 -12.54
C TYR A 61 -8.20 18.08 -13.11
N TYR A 62 -7.64 16.90 -12.88
CA TYR A 62 -8.15 15.63 -13.38
C TYR A 62 -8.49 14.73 -12.22
N VAL A 63 -9.54 13.94 -12.37
CA VAL A 63 -9.83 12.82 -11.48
C VAL A 63 -10.24 11.63 -12.34
N ALA A 64 -9.58 10.50 -12.12
CA ALA A 64 -9.81 9.29 -12.89
C ALA A 64 -9.70 8.03 -12.02
N SER A 65 -10.12 6.91 -12.59
CA SER A 65 -9.99 5.60 -11.93
C SER A 65 -8.61 5.00 -12.12
N GLU A 66 -7.95 5.32 -13.23
CA GLU A 66 -6.60 4.88 -13.56
C GLU A 66 -5.72 6.05 -14.01
N GLU A 67 -4.41 5.94 -13.81
CA GLU A 67 -3.46 7.02 -14.12
C GLU A 67 -3.31 7.24 -15.63
N ASN A 68 -3.39 6.17 -16.43
CA ASN A 68 -3.36 6.24 -17.89
C ASN A 68 -4.48 7.11 -18.45
N GLU A 69 -5.67 7.12 -17.83
CA GLU A 69 -6.79 7.97 -18.28
C GLU A 69 -6.44 9.46 -18.20
N ILE A 70 -5.69 9.85 -17.17
CA ILE A 70 -5.19 11.23 -17.02
C ILE A 70 -4.07 11.49 -18.03
N ARG A 71 -3.11 10.57 -18.14
CA ARG A 71 -1.92 10.77 -18.96
C ARG A 71 -2.18 10.72 -20.45
N GLU A 72 -3.24 10.07 -20.89
CA GLU A 72 -3.70 10.12 -22.29
C GLU A 72 -4.04 11.55 -22.71
N ILE A 73 -4.62 12.33 -21.79
CA ILE A 73 -5.00 13.73 -22.02
C ILE A 73 -3.83 14.67 -21.69
N SER A 74 -3.12 14.41 -20.58
CA SER A 74 -2.02 15.24 -20.09
C SER A 74 -0.83 14.36 -19.67
N PRO A 75 0.07 14.02 -20.62
CA PRO A 75 1.16 13.07 -20.38
C PRO A 75 2.10 13.47 -19.23
N LYS A 76 2.28 14.78 -19.05
CA LYS A 76 3.17 15.37 -18.04
C LYS A 76 2.45 15.78 -16.76
N ALA A 77 1.16 15.48 -16.61
CA ALA A 77 0.44 15.81 -15.39
C ALA A 77 1.16 15.21 -14.17
N LYS A 78 1.20 16.01 -13.10
CA LYS A 78 1.56 15.51 -11.78
C LYS A 78 0.38 14.72 -11.26
N VAL A 79 0.61 13.51 -10.76
CA VAL A 79 -0.46 12.60 -10.32
C VAL A 79 -0.21 12.12 -8.90
N TRP A 80 -1.28 11.95 -8.14
CA TRP A 80 -1.25 11.34 -6.82
C TRP A 80 -2.54 10.57 -6.56
N THR A 81 -2.50 9.63 -5.62
CA THR A 81 -3.72 8.92 -5.19
C THR A 81 -4.36 9.68 -4.03
N LEU A 82 -5.67 9.51 -3.84
CA LEU A 82 -6.29 9.94 -2.57
C LEU A 82 -5.97 8.96 -1.44
N LYS A 83 -5.84 9.49 -0.21
CA LYS A 83 -5.76 8.65 1.00
C LYS A 83 -7.12 7.97 1.25
N PRO A 84 -7.18 6.74 1.79
CA PRO A 84 -8.44 6.10 2.15
C PRO A 84 -9.35 7.03 2.98
N GLY A 85 -10.59 7.23 2.53
CA GLY A 85 -11.58 8.07 3.20
C GLY A 85 -11.36 9.59 3.09
N SER A 86 -10.38 10.04 2.31
CA SER A 86 -10.11 11.45 2.04
C SER A 86 -10.90 11.98 0.85
N TYR A 87 -10.77 13.28 0.59
CA TYR A 87 -11.44 13.94 -0.53
C TYR A 87 -10.55 15.01 -1.16
N PHE A 88 -10.66 15.14 -2.47
CA PHE A 88 -10.12 16.25 -3.25
C PHE A 88 -11.22 17.22 -3.64
N ILE A 89 -10.94 18.51 -3.56
CA ILE A 89 -11.84 19.59 -3.96
C ILE A 89 -11.00 20.64 -4.66
N ALA A 90 -11.35 20.95 -5.90
CA ALA A 90 -10.85 22.11 -6.62
C ALA A 90 -12.02 22.96 -7.11
N SER A 91 -11.77 24.27 -7.23
CA SER A 91 -12.69 25.22 -7.84
C SER A 91 -11.96 26.05 -8.90
N ILE A 92 -12.69 26.51 -9.91
CA ILE A 92 -12.14 27.40 -10.93
C ILE A 92 -11.65 28.70 -10.30
N ASN A 93 -12.44 29.29 -9.39
CA ASN A 93 -12.12 30.60 -8.81
C ASN A 93 -11.12 30.53 -7.65
N LYS A 94 -11.03 29.40 -6.95
CA LYS A 94 -10.25 29.25 -5.69
C LYS A 94 -9.04 28.33 -5.83
N GLY A 95 -8.88 27.63 -6.95
CA GLY A 95 -7.86 26.58 -7.09
C GLY A 95 -8.16 25.36 -6.22
N VAL A 96 -7.13 24.65 -5.78
CA VAL A 96 -7.29 23.48 -4.91
C VAL A 96 -7.62 23.89 -3.47
N ILE A 97 -8.79 23.46 -3.00
CA ILE A 97 -9.28 23.66 -1.63
C ILE A 97 -8.84 22.49 -0.73
N SER A 98 -8.83 21.27 -1.27
CA SER A 98 -8.35 20.07 -0.58
C SER A 98 -7.64 19.15 -1.56
N TYR A 99 -6.41 18.75 -1.22
CA TYR A 99 -5.64 17.79 -2.02
C TYR A 99 -5.96 16.32 -1.71
N GLY A 100 -6.65 16.04 -0.60
CA GLY A 100 -6.88 14.68 -0.08
C GLY A 100 -5.65 14.00 0.53
N ARG A 101 -4.50 14.67 0.50
CA ARG A 101 -3.26 14.32 1.19
C ARG A 101 -2.60 15.58 1.73
N ASN A 102 -1.63 15.43 2.63
CA ASN A 102 -0.83 16.57 3.07
C ASN A 102 0.30 16.88 2.07
N GLU A 103 0.84 18.09 2.11
CA GLU A 103 1.83 18.58 1.13
C GLU A 103 3.11 17.72 1.08
N GLU A 104 3.58 17.23 2.22
CA GLU A 104 4.76 16.34 2.30
C GLU A 104 4.50 15.03 1.55
N GLU A 105 3.33 14.42 1.74
CA GLU A 105 2.90 13.23 1.01
C GLU A 105 2.72 13.51 -0.50
N LEU A 106 2.25 14.69 -0.89
CA LEU A 106 2.12 15.05 -2.31
C LEU A 106 3.48 15.17 -3.00
N GLY A 107 4.49 15.67 -2.29
CA GLY A 107 5.85 15.80 -2.79
C GLY A 107 6.61 14.48 -2.94
N SER A 108 6.09 13.37 -2.40
CA SER A 108 6.75 12.06 -2.48
C SER A 108 6.33 11.21 -3.67
N PHE A 109 5.25 11.56 -4.38
CA PHE A 109 4.84 10.84 -5.59
C PHE A 109 5.83 11.04 -6.73
N SER A 110 6.00 9.98 -7.51
CA SER A 110 7.00 9.93 -8.56
C SER A 110 6.69 10.92 -9.69
N PRO A 111 7.72 11.50 -10.35
CA PRO A 111 7.52 12.35 -11.51
C PRO A 111 6.91 11.56 -12.68
N PRO A 112 6.42 12.25 -13.74
CA PRO A 112 5.95 11.59 -14.95
C PRO A 112 6.92 10.54 -15.49
N PRO A 113 6.42 9.39 -15.98
CA PRO A 113 7.26 8.27 -16.39
C PRO A 113 8.03 8.58 -17.68
N VAL A 114 9.11 7.84 -17.90
CA VAL A 114 9.80 7.83 -19.20
C VAL A 114 8.99 6.95 -20.14
N MET A 115 8.49 7.51 -21.23
CA MET A 115 7.63 6.79 -22.17
C MET A 115 8.43 6.07 -23.27
N VAL A 116 9.47 6.71 -23.79
CA VAL A 116 10.23 6.21 -24.95
C VAL A 116 11.72 6.17 -24.60
N PRO A 117 12.34 4.98 -24.57
CA PRO A 117 13.79 4.84 -24.47
C PRO A 117 14.48 5.04 -25.82
N GLU A 118 15.81 5.15 -25.82
CA GLU A 118 16.61 5.26 -27.06
C GLU A 118 16.42 4.06 -28.00
N ASN A 119 16.36 2.85 -27.44
CA ASN A 119 16.18 1.60 -28.18
C ASN A 119 15.05 0.79 -27.55
N TYR A 120 14.15 0.26 -28.38
CA TYR A 120 13.07 -0.62 -27.96
C TYR A 120 12.79 -1.68 -29.03
N ASP A 121 12.16 -2.77 -28.61
CA ASP A 121 11.76 -3.88 -29.46
C ASP A 121 10.30 -3.79 -29.89
N ILE A 122 9.46 -3.26 -29.00
CA ILE A 122 8.02 -3.10 -29.21
C ILE A 122 7.63 -1.68 -28.83
N ASN A 123 6.84 -1.02 -29.68
CA ASN A 123 6.12 0.21 -29.34
C ASN A 123 4.66 -0.14 -29.04
N ALA A 124 4.21 0.10 -27.82
CA ALA A 124 2.89 -0.31 -27.36
C ALA A 124 1.75 0.68 -27.69
N TYR A 125 2.05 1.85 -28.30
CA TYR A 125 1.08 2.95 -28.47
C TYR A 125 -0.27 2.55 -29.08
N ASP A 126 -0.27 1.72 -30.14
CA ASP A 126 -1.47 1.27 -30.84
C ASP A 126 -1.74 -0.24 -30.68
N ILE A 127 -1.20 -0.85 -29.61
CA ILE A 127 -1.28 -2.29 -29.39
C ILE A 127 -2.25 -2.58 -28.24
N GLY A 128 -3.19 -3.50 -28.43
CA GLY A 128 -4.04 -3.95 -27.32
C GLY A 128 -3.23 -4.75 -26.29
N TYR A 129 -3.63 -4.74 -25.02
CA TYR A 129 -2.90 -5.47 -23.96
C TYR A 129 -2.69 -6.97 -24.26
N LYS A 130 -3.64 -7.62 -24.94
CA LYS A 130 -3.52 -9.04 -25.34
C LYS A 130 -2.44 -9.22 -26.40
N ASP A 131 -2.42 -8.35 -27.39
CA ASP A 131 -1.48 -8.40 -28.51
C ASP A 131 -0.07 -8.04 -28.01
N LEU A 132 0.06 -7.09 -27.09
CA LEU A 132 1.34 -6.76 -26.46
C LEU A 132 1.92 -7.97 -25.73
N ASN A 133 1.10 -8.67 -24.94
CA ASN A 133 1.50 -9.90 -24.26
C ASN A 133 1.95 -10.97 -25.26
N TYR A 134 1.27 -11.09 -26.41
CA TYR A 134 1.64 -12.04 -27.45
C TYR A 134 2.97 -11.68 -28.13
N GLU A 135 3.21 -10.41 -28.45
CA GLU A 135 4.47 -9.97 -29.06
C GLU A 135 5.67 -10.16 -28.11
N ILE A 136 5.50 -9.89 -26.81
CA ILE A 136 6.52 -10.19 -25.80
C ILE A 136 6.83 -11.70 -25.77
N LEU A 137 5.80 -12.54 -25.74
CA LEU A 137 5.95 -13.99 -25.74
C LEU A 137 6.68 -14.49 -27.00
N LYS A 138 6.34 -13.95 -28.17
CA LYS A 138 6.95 -14.32 -29.45
C LYS A 138 8.44 -14.03 -29.47
N LEU A 139 8.87 -12.84 -29.02
CA LEU A 139 10.29 -12.48 -28.90
C LEU A 139 11.01 -13.35 -27.86
N ALA A 140 10.33 -13.69 -26.77
CA ALA A 140 10.91 -14.56 -25.75
C ALA A 140 11.14 -15.99 -26.27
N ILE A 141 10.17 -16.55 -27.03
CA ILE A 141 10.29 -17.86 -27.68
C ILE A 141 11.38 -17.84 -28.77
N SER A 142 11.61 -16.73 -29.45
CA SER A 142 12.71 -16.60 -30.41
C SER A 142 14.10 -16.56 -29.74
N GLY A 143 14.17 -16.72 -28.40
CA GLY A 143 15.41 -16.84 -27.64
C GLY A 143 15.96 -15.52 -27.10
N LYS A 144 15.23 -14.40 -27.28
CA LYS A 144 15.65 -13.10 -26.79
C LYS A 144 15.68 -13.10 -25.26
N LYS A 145 16.74 -12.55 -24.67
CA LYS A 145 16.98 -12.53 -23.22
C LYS A 145 16.55 -11.24 -22.54
N GLU A 146 16.41 -10.18 -23.33
CA GLU A 146 16.00 -8.87 -22.88
C GLU A 146 15.04 -8.26 -23.91
N ILE A 147 13.86 -7.86 -23.46
CA ILE A 147 12.82 -7.25 -24.29
C ILE A 147 12.50 -5.87 -23.73
N THR A 148 12.56 -4.86 -24.57
CA THR A 148 12.25 -3.47 -24.19
C THR A 148 10.98 -3.00 -24.88
N VAL A 149 10.03 -2.51 -24.10
CA VAL A 149 8.73 -2.03 -24.54
C VAL A 149 8.59 -0.55 -24.24
N ALA A 150 8.38 0.25 -25.29
CA ALA A 150 8.10 1.67 -25.21
C ALA A 150 6.60 1.94 -25.15
N ASN A 151 6.22 3.12 -24.63
CA ASN A 151 4.87 3.66 -24.61
C ASN A 151 3.83 2.76 -23.94
N VAL A 152 4.20 2.08 -22.87
CA VAL A 152 3.22 1.32 -22.08
C VAL A 152 2.26 2.29 -21.41
N MET A 153 0.98 2.20 -21.75
CA MET A 153 -0.07 3.05 -21.18
C MET A 153 -1.28 2.20 -20.79
N GLY A 154 -1.36 1.76 -19.53
CA GLY A 154 -2.50 0.99 -18.98
C GLY A 154 -2.61 -0.47 -19.47
N HIS A 155 -1.59 -1.01 -20.12
CA HIS A 155 -1.62 -2.39 -20.61
C HIS A 155 -1.60 -3.39 -19.45
N ARG A 156 -2.62 -4.24 -19.40
CA ARG A 156 -2.85 -5.18 -18.30
C ARG A 156 -2.20 -6.54 -18.52
N TYR A 157 -2.01 -7.28 -17.44
CA TYR A 157 -1.59 -8.69 -17.44
C TYR A 157 -0.22 -8.99 -18.06
N ILE A 158 0.65 -7.97 -18.20
CA ILE A 158 1.96 -8.15 -18.84
C ILE A 158 2.74 -9.26 -18.13
N GLY A 159 3.12 -10.28 -18.88
CA GLY A 159 3.97 -11.37 -18.42
C GLY A 159 3.22 -12.61 -17.92
N ILE A 160 1.90 -12.57 -17.75
CA ILE A 160 1.12 -13.72 -17.24
C ILE A 160 1.15 -14.93 -18.20
N ASN A 161 1.31 -14.66 -19.50
CA ASN A 161 1.31 -15.69 -20.55
C ASN A 161 2.69 -16.30 -20.78
N LEU A 162 3.71 -15.95 -19.99
CA LEU A 162 5.05 -16.51 -20.11
C LEU A 162 5.10 -17.89 -19.42
N PRO A 163 5.19 -19.00 -20.17
CA PRO A 163 5.23 -20.34 -19.57
C PRO A 163 6.49 -20.53 -18.72
N ALA A 164 6.33 -20.63 -17.40
CA ALA A 164 7.42 -20.73 -16.43
C ALA A 164 8.42 -21.88 -16.69
N LYS A 165 7.98 -22.98 -17.31
CA LYS A 165 8.85 -24.13 -17.65
C LYS A 165 9.73 -23.90 -18.88
N VAL A 166 9.42 -22.89 -19.69
CA VAL A 166 10.08 -22.63 -20.97
C VAL A 166 10.85 -21.31 -20.92
N ILE A 167 10.29 -20.29 -20.26
CA ILE A 167 10.85 -18.94 -20.22
C ILE A 167 11.17 -18.59 -18.77
N GLN A 168 12.46 -18.52 -18.45
CA GLN A 168 12.99 -18.11 -17.15
C GLN A 168 14.14 -17.13 -17.32
N GLY A 169 14.29 -16.23 -16.35
CA GLY A 169 15.36 -15.24 -16.33
C GLY A 169 15.26 -14.17 -17.42
N LEU A 170 14.14 -14.10 -18.15
CA LEU A 170 13.90 -13.07 -19.16
C LEU A 170 13.85 -11.70 -18.48
N ARG A 171 14.60 -10.73 -19.04
CA ARG A 171 14.50 -9.32 -18.65
C ARG A 171 13.46 -8.63 -19.51
N ILE A 172 12.48 -7.96 -18.89
CA ILE A 172 11.47 -7.16 -19.58
C ILE A 172 11.55 -5.74 -19.04
N ASN A 173 11.94 -4.80 -19.89
CA ASN A 173 11.98 -3.37 -19.58
C ASN A 173 10.70 -2.72 -20.11
N LEU A 174 9.93 -2.08 -19.23
CA LEU A 174 8.65 -1.44 -19.54
C LEU A 174 8.77 0.06 -19.28
N TYR A 175 8.57 0.87 -20.31
CA TYR A 175 8.62 2.32 -20.23
C TYR A 175 7.20 2.91 -20.30
N GLY A 176 6.77 3.58 -19.23
CA GLY A 176 5.47 4.23 -19.12
C GLY A 176 4.66 3.84 -17.88
N VAL A 177 3.33 3.87 -17.99
CA VAL A 177 2.39 3.46 -16.94
C VAL A 177 1.89 2.05 -17.27
N VAL A 178 2.30 1.06 -16.48
CA VAL A 178 1.86 -0.32 -16.66
C VAL A 178 0.49 -0.51 -16.00
N GLY A 179 -0.43 -1.16 -16.69
CA GLY A 179 -1.77 -1.44 -16.18
C GLY A 179 -1.80 -2.56 -15.12
N ASN A 180 -3.00 -2.91 -14.70
CA ASN A 180 -3.22 -3.87 -13.62
C ASN A 180 -2.62 -5.25 -13.92
N CYS A 181 -2.32 -6.00 -12.86
CA CYS A 181 -1.93 -7.41 -12.94
C CYS A 181 -0.59 -7.67 -13.64
N LEU A 182 0.35 -6.72 -13.60
CA LEU A 182 1.73 -6.92 -14.06
C LEU A 182 2.38 -8.07 -13.28
N ALA A 183 3.02 -9.00 -13.99
CA ALA A 183 3.83 -10.08 -13.43
C ALA A 183 3.08 -11.00 -12.43
N ASN A 184 1.75 -11.06 -12.51
CA ASN A 184 0.98 -12.05 -11.76
C ASN A 184 1.40 -13.46 -12.19
N LEU A 185 1.48 -14.37 -11.22
CA LEU A 185 1.92 -15.77 -11.39
C LEU A 185 3.38 -15.92 -11.90
N ASN A 186 4.20 -14.86 -11.87
CA ASN A 186 5.58 -14.94 -12.31
C ASN A 186 6.40 -15.91 -11.44
N GLU A 187 7.13 -16.84 -12.07
CA GLU A 187 7.95 -17.84 -11.36
C GLU A 187 9.46 -17.61 -11.49
N GLY A 188 9.92 -16.66 -12.33
CA GLY A 188 11.37 -16.53 -12.55
C GLY A 188 11.83 -15.47 -13.53
N ASN A 189 10.95 -14.63 -14.07
CA ASN A 189 11.33 -13.54 -14.98
C ASN A 189 11.53 -12.23 -14.21
N ASN A 190 12.24 -11.30 -14.85
CA ASN A 190 12.66 -10.04 -14.25
C ASN A 190 12.02 -8.86 -14.99
N PHE A 191 11.20 -8.07 -14.28
CA PHE A 191 10.50 -6.92 -14.84
C PHE A 191 11.07 -5.62 -14.28
N TYR A 192 11.33 -4.66 -15.15
CA TYR A 192 11.87 -3.34 -14.81
C TYR A 192 10.94 -2.27 -15.37
N VAL A 193 10.24 -1.55 -14.50
CA VAL A 193 9.24 -0.55 -14.88
C VAL A 193 9.82 0.84 -14.68
N TYR A 194 10.12 1.52 -15.78
CA TYR A 194 10.60 2.90 -15.82
C TYR A 194 9.44 3.89 -15.75
N GLY A 195 8.64 3.75 -14.68
CA GLY A 195 7.41 4.49 -14.46
C GLY A 195 6.56 3.83 -13.37
N ASN A 196 5.25 4.01 -13.45
CA ASN A 196 4.31 3.56 -12.43
C ASN A 196 3.63 2.25 -12.82
N VAL A 197 3.17 1.50 -11.82
CA VAL A 197 2.32 0.31 -12.02
C VAL A 197 0.97 0.52 -11.37
N ALA A 198 -0.09 0.10 -12.04
CA ALA A 198 -1.44 0.12 -11.51
C ALA A 198 -1.69 -1.04 -10.52
N ASP A 199 -2.96 -1.35 -10.24
CA ASP A 199 -3.34 -2.22 -9.13
C ASP A 199 -2.94 -3.69 -9.37
N ASP A 200 -2.88 -4.45 -8.28
CA ASP A 200 -2.74 -5.91 -8.29
C ASP A 200 -1.47 -6.39 -9.02
N CYS A 201 -0.39 -5.61 -8.95
CA CYS A 201 0.90 -6.02 -9.49
C CYS A 201 1.51 -7.15 -8.63
N CYS A 202 2.04 -8.19 -9.28
CA CYS A 202 2.71 -9.34 -8.68
C CYS A 202 1.83 -10.26 -7.82
N ASP A 203 0.54 -10.41 -8.16
CA ASP A 203 -0.31 -11.40 -7.48
C ASP A 203 0.24 -12.81 -7.66
N THR A 204 0.38 -13.54 -6.55
CA THR A 204 0.76 -14.95 -6.52
C THR A 204 2.11 -15.19 -7.25
N MET A 205 3.02 -14.21 -7.19
CA MET A 205 4.38 -14.38 -7.71
C MET A 205 5.17 -15.39 -6.85
N HIS A 206 5.86 -16.32 -7.52
CA HIS A 206 6.61 -17.44 -6.94
C HIS A 206 8.12 -17.41 -7.24
N GLY A 207 8.60 -16.38 -7.92
CA GLY A 207 10.02 -16.17 -8.17
C GLY A 207 10.29 -15.04 -9.15
N GLY A 208 11.57 -14.75 -9.38
CA GLY A 208 12.00 -13.61 -10.20
C GLY A 208 12.09 -12.31 -9.40
N LYS A 209 12.24 -11.20 -10.12
CA LYS A 209 12.40 -9.86 -9.56
C LYS A 209 11.53 -8.85 -10.31
N VAL A 210 10.83 -7.98 -9.59
CA VAL A 210 10.09 -6.85 -10.17
C VAL A 210 10.61 -5.56 -9.56
N VAL A 211 11.14 -4.67 -10.40
CA VAL A 211 11.70 -3.38 -10.02
C VAL A 211 10.82 -2.28 -10.61
N ILE A 212 10.28 -1.42 -9.74
CA ILE A 212 9.39 -0.32 -10.11
C ILE A 212 10.11 0.97 -9.74
N TYR A 213 10.52 1.72 -10.76
CA TYR A 213 11.20 3.00 -10.57
C TYR A 213 10.23 4.14 -10.22
N GLY A 214 8.94 3.98 -10.44
CA GLY A 214 7.93 4.93 -9.98
C GLY A 214 7.23 4.46 -8.72
N ASP A 215 5.93 4.68 -8.70
CA ASP A 215 5.02 4.28 -7.66
C ASP A 215 4.23 3.02 -8.05
N ALA A 216 3.86 2.23 -7.05
CA ALA A 216 2.89 1.15 -7.18
C ALA A 216 1.53 1.58 -6.63
N ARG A 217 0.44 1.12 -7.24
CA ARG A 217 -0.92 1.36 -6.73
C ARG A 217 -1.35 0.25 -5.77
N ASP A 218 -2.64 0.02 -5.65
CA ASP A 218 -3.20 -0.79 -4.57
C ASP A 218 -2.94 -2.28 -4.80
N VAL A 219 -2.91 -3.06 -3.71
CA VAL A 219 -2.83 -4.53 -3.74
C VAL A 219 -1.53 -5.09 -4.35
N LEU A 220 -0.43 -4.33 -4.30
CA LEU A 220 0.90 -4.81 -4.71
C LEU A 220 1.30 -6.06 -3.92
N GLY A 221 1.70 -7.12 -4.61
CA GLY A 221 2.21 -8.34 -3.99
C GLY A 221 1.14 -9.17 -3.26
N GLN A 222 -0.10 -9.16 -3.77
CA GLN A 222 -1.15 -10.06 -3.28
C GLN A 222 -0.68 -11.51 -3.31
N ALA A 223 -0.90 -12.25 -2.23
CA ALA A 223 -0.53 -13.66 -2.09
C ALA A 223 0.91 -14.00 -2.55
N PHE A 224 1.84 -13.03 -2.46
CA PHE A 224 3.23 -13.16 -2.90
C PHE A 224 3.96 -14.23 -2.10
N GLN A 225 4.60 -15.18 -2.79
CA GLN A 225 5.12 -16.40 -2.15
C GLN A 225 6.64 -16.54 -2.19
N ASN A 226 7.30 -15.92 -3.16
CA ASN A 226 8.76 -15.97 -3.31
C ASN A 226 9.26 -15.00 -4.37
N GLY A 227 10.50 -14.53 -4.25
CA GLY A 227 11.12 -13.58 -5.17
C GLY A 227 11.33 -12.22 -4.52
N ARG A 228 11.53 -11.18 -5.35
CA ARG A 228 11.82 -9.81 -4.90
C ARG A 228 10.92 -8.80 -5.60
N ILE A 229 10.29 -7.92 -4.83
CA ILE A 229 9.55 -6.75 -5.34
C ILE A 229 10.20 -5.50 -4.76
N TYR A 230 10.65 -4.61 -5.63
CA TYR A 230 11.35 -3.37 -5.28
C TYR A 230 10.59 -2.17 -5.83
N VAL A 231 10.17 -1.26 -4.97
CA VAL A 231 9.48 -0.02 -5.35
C VAL A 231 10.31 1.17 -4.91
N ARG A 232 10.69 2.04 -5.84
CA ARG A 232 11.44 3.26 -5.51
C ARG A 232 10.57 4.28 -4.79
N GLY A 233 9.37 4.52 -5.33
CA GLY A 233 8.42 5.50 -4.84
C GLY A 233 7.46 4.93 -3.81
N ASN A 234 6.22 5.39 -3.88
CA ASN A 234 5.15 5.04 -2.95
C ASN A 234 4.43 3.75 -3.37
N ALA A 235 3.74 3.12 -2.43
CA ALA A 235 2.83 1.99 -2.68
C ALA A 235 1.44 2.26 -2.11
N GLY A 236 0.41 1.64 -2.70
CA GLY A 236 -0.99 1.87 -2.36
C GLY A 236 -1.47 1.16 -1.10
N ASN A 237 -2.77 0.89 -1.06
CA ASN A 237 -3.47 0.20 0.01
C ASN A 237 -3.26 -1.32 -0.10
N ARG A 238 -3.30 -2.05 1.02
CA ARG A 238 -3.25 -3.54 1.06
C ARG A 238 -2.00 -4.18 0.43
N VAL A 239 -0.87 -3.48 0.47
CA VAL A 239 0.40 -4.01 -0.02
C VAL A 239 0.80 -5.26 0.79
N GLY A 240 1.15 -6.35 0.11
CA GLY A 240 1.54 -7.61 0.72
C GLY A 240 0.38 -8.40 1.36
N ILE A 241 -0.88 -8.12 0.98
CA ILE A 241 -2.03 -8.87 1.48
C ILE A 241 -1.88 -10.37 1.19
N GLN A 242 -2.03 -11.23 2.21
CA GLN A 242 -1.87 -12.68 2.13
C GLN A 242 -0.48 -13.19 1.65
N MET A 243 0.55 -12.34 1.67
CA MET A 243 1.94 -12.71 1.42
C MET A 243 2.37 -13.85 2.36
N ARG A 244 3.03 -14.87 1.84
CA ARG A 244 3.28 -16.12 2.58
C ARG A 244 4.62 -16.74 2.22
N GLU A 245 5.25 -17.41 3.17
CA GLU A 245 6.49 -18.15 2.93
C GLU A 245 6.22 -19.65 3.02
N TYR A 246 6.99 -20.45 2.28
CA TYR A 246 6.86 -21.91 2.34
C TYR A 246 8.22 -22.58 2.14
N LYS A 247 8.69 -23.30 3.17
CA LYS A 247 9.99 -23.96 3.18
C LYS A 247 11.13 -22.96 2.94
N ASP A 248 11.89 -23.15 1.87
CA ASP A 248 13.03 -22.33 1.43
C ASP A 248 12.61 -21.09 0.62
N LYS A 249 11.31 -20.96 0.31
CA LYS A 249 10.76 -19.83 -0.42
C LYS A 249 10.36 -18.71 0.52
N LYS A 250 11.13 -17.61 0.48
CA LYS A 250 10.91 -16.42 1.30
C LYS A 250 10.75 -15.18 0.40
N PRO A 251 9.56 -14.57 0.37
CA PRO A 251 9.33 -13.35 -0.41
C PRO A 251 9.87 -12.11 0.30
N TYR A 252 10.48 -11.19 -0.46
CA TYR A 252 10.96 -9.90 0.04
C TYR A 252 10.33 -8.74 -0.75
N LEU A 253 9.71 -7.80 -0.03
CA LEU A 253 9.05 -6.63 -0.61
C LEU A 253 9.64 -5.35 0.02
N ILE A 254 10.32 -4.54 -0.79
CA ILE A 254 11.06 -3.35 -0.33
C ILE A 254 10.43 -2.10 -0.97
N ILE A 255 10.04 -1.14 -0.15
CA ILE A 255 9.43 0.12 -0.56
C ILE A 255 10.29 1.29 -0.09
N GLY A 256 10.72 2.12 -1.03
CA GLY A 256 11.50 3.32 -0.78
C GLY A 256 10.68 4.44 -0.16
N GLY A 257 9.45 4.67 -0.65
CA GLY A 257 8.54 5.71 -0.19
C GLY A 257 7.61 5.27 0.94
N MET A 258 6.37 5.77 0.92
CA MET A 258 5.32 5.47 1.89
C MET A 258 4.32 4.42 1.37
N VAL A 259 3.53 3.86 2.29
CA VAL A 259 2.43 2.92 2.02
C VAL A 259 1.13 3.44 2.62
N ASP A 260 -0.01 3.20 1.97
CA ASP A 260 -1.33 3.50 2.55
C ASP A 260 -1.74 2.44 3.62
N ASP A 261 -3.04 2.27 3.85
CA ASP A 261 -3.61 1.40 4.88
C ASP A 261 -3.38 -0.10 4.59
N TYR A 262 -3.61 -0.93 5.60
CA TYR A 262 -3.66 -2.40 5.52
C TYR A 262 -2.38 -3.07 5.01
N LEU A 263 -1.21 -2.47 5.24
CA LEU A 263 0.07 -3.08 4.91
C LEU A 263 0.23 -4.46 5.59
N GLY A 264 0.50 -5.51 4.81
CA GLY A 264 0.72 -6.87 5.29
C GLY A 264 -0.52 -7.52 5.93
N GLU A 265 -1.72 -7.14 5.50
CA GLU A 265 -2.95 -7.78 5.99
C GLU A 265 -2.95 -9.29 5.67
N TYR A 266 -3.28 -10.13 6.65
CA TYR A 266 -3.28 -11.59 6.53
C TYR A 266 -1.93 -12.20 6.11
N MET A 267 -0.83 -11.48 6.32
CA MET A 267 0.52 -11.97 6.02
C MET A 267 0.84 -13.22 6.85
N ALA A 268 1.39 -14.23 6.18
CA ALA A 268 1.72 -15.54 6.75
C ALA A 268 3.22 -15.90 6.60
N GLY A 269 4.05 -14.98 6.10
CA GLY A 269 5.48 -15.20 5.91
C GLY A 269 6.16 -14.13 5.05
N GLY A 270 7.48 -14.15 5.01
CA GLY A 270 8.30 -13.21 4.25
C GLY A 270 8.69 -11.94 5.03
N ALA A 271 9.31 -11.00 4.31
CA ALA A 271 9.76 -9.73 4.88
C ALA A 271 9.29 -8.54 4.03
N ILE A 272 8.68 -7.55 4.68
CA ILE A 272 8.33 -6.26 4.09
C ILE A 272 9.19 -5.18 4.74
N VAL A 273 9.84 -4.32 3.96
CA VAL A 273 10.61 -3.16 4.46
C VAL A 273 10.06 -1.88 3.85
N VAL A 274 9.70 -0.91 4.70
CA VAL A 274 9.25 0.42 4.31
C VAL A 274 10.23 1.46 4.84
N PHE A 275 10.93 2.14 3.93
CA PHE A 275 11.90 3.15 4.31
C PHE A 275 11.28 4.53 4.53
N GLY A 276 10.25 4.93 3.79
CA GLY A 276 9.75 6.31 3.90
C GLY A 276 10.85 7.33 3.63
N LYS A 277 11.65 7.11 2.59
CA LYS A 277 12.75 7.99 2.23
C LYS A 277 12.18 9.38 1.92
N ASN A 278 12.72 10.39 2.59
CA ASN A 278 12.26 11.79 2.59
C ASN A 278 10.93 12.05 3.35
N MET A 279 10.40 11.05 4.06
CA MET A 279 9.28 11.26 4.98
C MET A 279 9.81 11.57 6.39
N ARG A 280 9.26 12.61 7.01
CA ARG A 280 9.40 12.98 8.42
C ARG A 280 8.31 12.32 9.26
N ARG A 281 7.15 12.07 8.67
CA ARG A 281 6.02 11.36 9.29
C ARG A 281 6.18 9.86 9.15
N GLU A 282 5.33 9.14 9.86
CA GLU A 282 5.17 7.69 9.72
C GLU A 282 4.86 7.33 8.26
N PRO A 283 5.69 6.50 7.60
CA PRO A 283 5.56 6.23 6.16
C PRO A 283 4.53 5.13 5.87
N VAL A 284 3.52 4.99 6.74
CA VAL A 284 2.48 3.97 6.65
C VAL A 284 1.12 4.54 7.04
N GLY A 285 0.08 3.97 6.44
CA GLY A 285 -1.31 4.14 6.84
C GLY A 285 -1.69 3.35 8.09
N ASN A 286 -2.98 3.08 8.23
CA ASN A 286 -3.58 2.39 9.38
C ASN A 286 -3.65 0.88 9.18
N PHE A 287 -3.93 0.15 10.27
CA PHE A 287 -4.23 -1.28 10.30
C PHE A 287 -3.09 -2.20 9.81
N VAL A 288 -1.84 -1.79 10.02
CA VAL A 288 -0.66 -2.56 9.62
C VAL A 288 -0.64 -3.93 10.30
N GLY A 289 -0.41 -4.99 9.53
CA GLY A 289 -0.30 -6.37 10.05
C GLY A 289 -1.62 -6.95 10.56
N SER A 290 -2.77 -6.40 10.15
CA SER A 290 -4.08 -6.93 10.56
C SER A 290 -4.24 -8.39 10.12
N GLY A 291 -4.53 -9.29 11.05
CA GLY A 291 -4.71 -10.72 10.77
C GLY A 291 -3.43 -11.47 10.39
N MET A 292 -2.25 -10.87 10.61
CA MET A 292 -0.95 -11.47 10.33
C MET A 292 -0.70 -12.71 11.23
N VAL A 293 -0.32 -13.83 10.62
CA VAL A 293 0.02 -15.11 11.27
C VAL A 293 1.49 -15.49 11.14
N GLY A 294 2.26 -14.81 10.29
CA GLY A 294 3.69 -15.07 10.10
C GLY A 294 4.40 -13.97 9.31
N GLY A 295 5.73 -14.04 9.26
CA GLY A 295 6.59 -13.04 8.61
C GLY A 295 7.00 -11.88 9.51
N LYS A 296 7.63 -10.85 8.93
CA LYS A 296 8.03 -9.61 9.61
C LYS A 296 7.84 -8.38 8.73
N ILE A 297 7.34 -7.30 9.31
CA ILE A 297 7.22 -5.98 8.66
C ILE A 297 8.15 -5.01 9.39
N TYR A 298 9.03 -4.36 8.65
CA TYR A 298 10.01 -3.40 9.15
C TYR A 298 9.67 -2.01 8.61
N ILE A 299 9.38 -1.06 9.50
CA ILE A 299 9.03 0.31 9.13
C ILE A 299 10.06 1.23 9.76
N ARG A 300 10.80 2.00 8.96
CA ARG A 300 11.80 2.93 9.46
C ARG A 300 11.11 4.01 10.31
N GLY A 301 11.64 4.25 11.51
CA GLY A 301 11.04 5.18 12.47
C GLY A 301 9.94 4.57 13.34
N ARG A 302 9.38 5.40 14.21
CA ARG A 302 8.36 4.99 15.20
C ARG A 302 6.97 5.11 14.59
N VAL A 303 6.20 4.03 14.63
CA VAL A 303 4.78 3.98 14.23
C VAL A 303 3.90 4.04 15.48
N SER A 304 2.80 4.80 15.41
CA SER A 304 1.88 4.88 16.54
C SER A 304 1.13 3.55 16.75
N PRO A 305 0.97 3.06 17.99
CA PRO A 305 0.31 1.79 18.25
C PRO A 305 -1.12 1.71 17.69
N GLU A 306 -1.85 2.83 17.63
CA GLU A 306 -3.21 2.91 17.05
C GLU A 306 -3.31 2.49 15.57
N LYS A 307 -2.19 2.53 14.83
CA LYS A 307 -2.12 2.14 13.42
C LYS A 307 -1.81 0.66 13.22
N ILE A 308 -1.52 -0.06 14.30
CA ILE A 308 -1.06 -1.45 14.23
C ILE A 308 -2.25 -2.37 14.56
N GLY A 309 -2.53 -3.30 13.65
CA GLY A 309 -3.67 -4.20 13.72
C GLY A 309 -5.02 -3.50 13.59
N LEU A 310 -6.08 -4.29 13.38
CA LEU A 310 -7.45 -3.79 13.37
C LEU A 310 -7.97 -3.74 14.81
N GLN A 311 -7.85 -2.57 15.44
CA GLN A 311 -8.25 -2.39 16.83
C GLN A 311 -9.73 -2.01 16.99
N PRO A 312 -10.39 -2.43 18.09
CA PRO A 312 -11.76 -2.03 18.38
C PRO A 312 -11.89 -0.51 18.58
N PRO A 313 -13.06 0.09 18.31
CA PRO A 313 -13.29 1.49 18.58
C PRO A 313 -13.10 1.83 20.08
N LYS A 314 -12.47 2.98 20.38
CA LYS A 314 -12.20 3.43 21.76
C LYS A 314 -13.45 3.47 22.64
N GLN A 315 -14.62 3.79 22.06
CA GLN A 315 -15.89 3.79 22.78
C GLN A 315 -16.31 2.40 23.24
N GLU A 316 -16.05 1.36 22.44
CA GLU A 316 -16.34 -0.03 22.79
C GLU A 316 -15.37 -0.53 23.86
N ILE A 317 -14.08 -0.19 23.73
CA ILE A 317 -13.07 -0.47 24.75
C ILE A 317 -13.48 0.15 26.09
N ASN A 318 -13.88 1.42 26.11
CA ASN A 318 -14.29 2.11 27.34
C ASN A 318 -15.55 1.49 27.97
N LYS A 319 -16.53 1.08 27.16
CA LYS A 319 -17.71 0.35 27.64
C LYS A 319 -17.33 -1.01 28.24
N PHE A 320 -16.42 -1.72 27.57
CA PHE A 320 -15.91 -3.00 28.04
C PHE A 320 -15.15 -2.87 29.38
N LEU A 321 -14.20 -1.94 29.47
CA LEU A 321 -13.47 -1.67 30.72
C LEU A 321 -14.42 -1.30 31.87
N LYS A 322 -15.46 -0.50 31.59
CA LYS A 322 -16.48 -0.17 32.59
C LYS A 322 -17.26 -1.40 33.06
N ALA A 323 -17.56 -2.33 32.15
CA ALA A 323 -18.21 -3.60 32.50
C ALA A 323 -17.29 -4.49 33.37
N LEU A 324 -15.98 -4.53 33.08
CA LEU A 324 -15.01 -5.24 33.91
C LEU A 324 -14.93 -4.65 35.33
N LEU A 325 -14.92 -3.33 35.45
CA LEU A 325 -14.93 -2.63 36.75
C LEU A 325 -16.18 -2.98 37.57
N LEU A 326 -17.36 -2.95 36.94
CA LEU A 326 -18.63 -3.33 37.59
C LEU A 326 -18.67 -4.80 38.03
N LYS A 327 -17.87 -5.67 37.40
CA LYS A 327 -17.72 -7.08 37.76
C LYS A 327 -16.57 -7.32 38.76
N ASN A 328 -15.91 -6.26 39.24
CA ASN A 328 -14.72 -6.32 40.09
C ASN A 328 -13.57 -7.15 39.49
N LEU A 329 -13.47 -7.18 38.16
CA LEU A 329 -12.38 -7.87 37.44
C LEU A 329 -11.16 -6.98 37.24
N ILE A 330 -11.32 -5.67 37.38
CA ILE A 330 -10.26 -4.66 37.42
C ILE A 330 -10.60 -3.63 38.50
N THR A 331 -9.58 -2.93 39.03
CA THR A 331 -9.74 -1.82 39.98
C THR A 331 -10.03 -0.49 39.27
N GLU A 332 -10.44 0.52 40.04
CA GLU A 332 -10.64 1.87 39.52
C GLU A 332 -9.35 2.50 38.98
N ASP A 333 -8.21 2.24 39.63
CA ASP A 333 -6.88 2.65 39.15
C ASP A 333 -6.53 1.98 37.83
N GLN A 334 -6.78 0.68 37.70
CA GLN A 334 -6.59 -0.05 36.45
C GLN A 334 -7.50 0.50 35.35
N TYR A 335 -8.77 0.79 35.63
CA TYR A 335 -9.69 1.41 34.68
C TYR A 335 -9.17 2.77 34.16
N ASN A 336 -8.72 3.63 35.08
CA ASN A 336 -8.20 4.96 34.73
C ASN A 336 -6.90 4.89 33.91
N SER A 337 -6.04 3.90 34.17
CA SER A 337 -4.83 3.67 33.37
C SER A 337 -5.17 3.09 31.99
N LEU A 338 -5.90 1.97 31.95
CA LEU A 338 -6.17 1.21 30.72
C LEU A 338 -7.03 1.99 29.72
N SER A 339 -7.95 2.85 30.20
CA SER A 339 -8.81 3.66 29.32
C SER A 339 -8.04 4.65 28.45
N ARG A 340 -6.78 4.96 28.79
CA ARG A 340 -5.91 5.85 28.02
C ARG A 340 -5.07 5.11 26.99
N GLU A 341 -4.97 3.79 27.08
CA GLU A 341 -4.09 2.98 26.23
C GLU A 341 -4.80 2.47 24.98
N GLU A 342 -4.02 2.19 23.95
CA GLU A 342 -4.52 1.50 22.76
C GLU A 342 -4.75 0.02 23.06
N TYR A 343 -5.70 -0.60 22.36
CA TYR A 343 -6.13 -1.98 22.64
C TYR A 343 -4.95 -2.97 22.59
N ILE A 344 -4.05 -2.76 21.62
CA ILE A 344 -2.86 -3.57 21.41
C ILE A 344 -1.94 -3.62 22.64
N ASP A 345 -1.82 -2.53 23.41
CA ASP A 345 -1.03 -2.48 24.64
C ASP A 345 -1.86 -2.93 25.85
N LEU A 346 -3.14 -2.55 25.88
CA LEU A 346 -4.10 -2.87 26.93
C LEU A 346 -4.25 -4.39 27.11
N ILE A 347 -4.34 -5.15 26.02
CA ILE A 347 -4.58 -6.59 26.09
C ILE A 347 -3.43 -7.36 26.76
N ASP A 348 -2.21 -6.83 26.71
CA ASP A 348 -1.06 -7.41 27.42
C ASP A 348 -1.13 -7.20 28.93
N LYS A 349 -1.73 -6.10 29.38
CA LYS A 349 -1.91 -5.76 30.80
C LYS A 349 -3.13 -6.39 31.46
N LEU A 350 -4.08 -6.90 30.68
CA LEU A 350 -5.21 -7.67 31.21
C LEU A 350 -4.77 -9.09 31.62
N GLU A 351 -5.32 -9.55 32.74
CA GLU A 351 -5.09 -10.87 33.33
C GLU A 351 -6.40 -11.62 33.58
N GLY A 352 -6.31 -12.94 33.77
CA GLY A 352 -7.45 -13.80 34.10
C GLY A 352 -8.65 -13.67 33.16
N ASN A 353 -9.86 -13.67 33.75
CA ASN A 353 -11.13 -13.59 33.02
C ASN A 353 -11.27 -12.30 32.19
N ALA A 354 -10.66 -11.19 32.65
CA ALA A 354 -10.69 -9.93 31.91
C ALA A 354 -10.00 -10.06 30.54
N LYS A 355 -8.82 -10.70 30.52
CA LYS A 355 -8.08 -10.99 29.28
C LYS A 355 -8.86 -11.94 28.38
N GLU A 356 -9.45 -13.00 28.96
CA GLU A 356 -10.25 -13.97 28.20
C GLU A 356 -11.46 -13.33 27.51
N TYR A 357 -12.19 -12.45 28.22
CA TYR A 357 -13.33 -11.73 27.65
C TYR A 357 -12.91 -10.75 26.55
N ALA A 358 -11.82 -10.02 26.76
CA ALA A 358 -11.29 -9.11 25.74
C ALA A 358 -10.96 -9.88 24.46
N LYS A 359 -10.26 -11.02 24.58
CA LYS A 359 -9.97 -11.90 23.44
C LYS A 359 -11.23 -12.37 22.74
N LYS A 360 -12.22 -12.87 23.46
CA LYS A 360 -13.48 -13.36 22.87
C LYS A 360 -14.29 -12.27 22.14
N LEU A 361 -14.22 -11.03 22.62
CA LEU A 361 -14.99 -9.92 22.06
C LEU A 361 -14.28 -9.23 20.89
N PHE A 362 -12.96 -9.10 20.98
CA PHE A 362 -12.20 -8.18 20.14
C PHE A 362 -11.08 -8.83 19.34
N GLU A 363 -10.61 -10.01 19.72
CA GLU A 363 -9.66 -10.77 18.92
C GLU A 363 -10.41 -11.83 18.10
N GLU A 364 -10.14 -11.87 16.79
CA GLU A 364 -10.48 -13.05 15.99
C GLU A 364 -9.56 -14.23 16.36
N LYS A 365 -9.59 -15.32 15.58
CA LYS A 365 -8.74 -16.51 15.82
C LYS A 365 -7.24 -16.22 15.91
N ILE A 366 -6.76 -15.12 15.31
CA ILE A 366 -5.33 -14.84 15.09
C ILE A 366 -4.76 -13.81 16.10
N GLY A 367 -5.62 -13.07 16.82
CA GLY A 367 -5.18 -12.05 17.79
C GLY A 367 -4.59 -10.77 17.18
N MET A 368 -4.21 -9.81 18.02
CA MET A 368 -3.46 -8.61 17.58
C MET A 368 -1.98 -8.92 17.32
N PRO A 369 -1.34 -8.29 16.33
CA PRO A 369 0.09 -8.45 16.10
C PRO A 369 0.91 -7.89 17.28
N HIS A 370 2.17 -8.29 17.37
CA HIS A 370 3.14 -7.74 18.31
C HIS A 370 4.02 -6.70 17.61
N TYR A 371 4.47 -5.67 18.32
CA TYR A 371 5.36 -4.65 17.77
C TYR A 371 6.46 -4.23 18.74
N GLU A 372 7.60 -3.82 18.19
CA GLU A 372 8.75 -3.29 18.94
C GLU A 372 9.36 -2.12 18.18
N TYR A 373 9.90 -1.12 18.90
CA TYR A 373 10.68 -0.05 18.30
C TYR A 373 12.14 -0.14 18.74
N ARG A 374 13.00 -0.65 17.84
CA ARG A 374 14.41 -0.95 18.12
C ARG A 374 15.26 -0.97 16.85
N GLU A 375 16.57 -1.10 17.02
CA GLU A 375 17.48 -1.43 15.93
C GLU A 375 17.27 -2.90 15.52
N LEU A 376 17.65 -3.23 14.29
CA LEU A 376 17.62 -4.61 13.81
C LEU A 376 18.55 -5.49 14.65
N SER A 377 18.15 -6.72 14.93
CA SER A 377 19.08 -7.70 15.50
C SER A 377 20.16 -8.08 14.48
N GLU A 378 21.28 -8.66 14.93
CA GLU A 378 22.33 -9.12 14.01
C GLU A 378 21.80 -10.10 12.95
N GLU A 379 20.87 -10.98 13.34
CA GLU A 379 20.23 -11.95 12.43
C GLU A 379 19.34 -11.25 11.41
N GLU A 380 18.51 -10.30 11.84
CA GLU A 380 17.64 -9.52 10.96
C GLU A 380 18.45 -8.67 9.99
N PHE A 381 19.52 -8.03 10.47
CA PHE A 381 20.42 -7.25 9.63
C PHE A 381 21.11 -8.13 8.60
N LYS A 382 21.62 -9.31 8.99
CA LYS A 382 22.27 -10.26 8.08
C LYS A 382 21.30 -10.80 7.02
N ASP A 383 20.04 -11.04 7.38
CA ASP A 383 18.99 -11.50 6.46
C ASP A 383 18.59 -10.41 5.44
N LEU A 384 18.47 -9.16 5.89
CA LEU A 384 18.04 -8.05 5.04
C LEU A 384 19.17 -7.45 4.20
N LEU A 385 20.41 -7.41 4.69
CA LEU A 385 21.52 -6.71 4.04
C LEU A 385 21.70 -7.07 2.56
N PRO A 386 21.77 -8.35 2.14
CA PRO A 386 21.95 -8.69 0.72
C PRO A 386 20.77 -8.23 -0.15
N ILE A 387 19.56 -8.19 0.42
CA ILE A 387 18.34 -7.77 -0.27
C ILE A 387 18.33 -6.25 -0.43
N ILE A 388 18.78 -5.52 0.59
CA ILE A 388 18.89 -4.05 0.55
C ILE A 388 20.07 -3.61 -0.34
N GLU A 389 21.16 -4.37 -0.41
CA GLU A 389 22.25 -4.16 -1.38
C GLU A 389 21.73 -4.30 -2.83
N ASP A 390 21.01 -5.38 -3.15
CA ASP A 390 20.38 -5.56 -4.47
C ASP A 390 19.40 -4.42 -4.77
N TYR A 391 18.53 -4.07 -3.82
CA TYR A 391 17.62 -2.92 -3.95
C TYR A 391 18.38 -1.59 -4.19
N SER A 392 19.44 -1.32 -3.43
CA SER A 392 20.23 -0.09 -3.54
C SER A 392 20.94 0.02 -4.89
N ASN A 393 21.45 -1.11 -5.39
CA ASN A 393 22.05 -1.19 -6.73
C ASN A 393 21.02 -0.92 -7.82
N GLU A 394 19.85 -1.55 -7.73
CA GLU A 394 18.77 -1.34 -8.71
C GLU A 394 18.31 0.12 -8.74
N MET A 395 18.18 0.75 -7.57
CA MET A 395 17.78 2.16 -7.45
C MET A 395 18.90 3.16 -7.75
N ASN A 396 20.14 2.68 -7.92
CA ASN A 396 21.36 3.49 -7.98
C ASN A 396 21.47 4.48 -6.80
N ASP A 397 21.21 3.99 -5.59
CA ASP A 397 21.06 4.80 -4.39
C ASP A 397 21.51 4.04 -3.15
N HIS A 398 22.74 4.28 -2.72
CA HIS A 398 23.35 3.52 -1.63
C HIS A 398 23.00 4.07 -0.24
N SER A 399 22.24 5.16 -0.16
CA SER A 399 21.81 5.71 1.13
C SER A 399 20.88 4.75 1.89
N PHE A 400 20.19 3.84 1.22
CA PHE A 400 19.34 2.83 1.86
C PHE A 400 20.13 1.86 2.76
N LEU A 401 21.42 1.65 2.51
CA LEU A 401 22.31 0.88 3.39
C LEU A 401 22.58 1.59 4.71
N GLU A 402 22.64 2.92 4.69
CA GLU A 402 22.75 3.73 5.91
C GLU A 402 21.41 3.78 6.65
N LEU A 403 20.29 3.90 5.91
CA LEU A 403 18.95 3.86 6.50
C LEU A 403 18.65 2.51 7.20
N LEU A 404 19.27 1.41 6.75
CA LEU A 404 19.11 0.09 7.37
C LEU A 404 19.70 0.03 8.80
N LYS A 405 20.59 0.95 9.16
CA LYS A 405 21.20 1.04 10.50
C LYS A 405 20.34 1.84 11.49
N GLU A 406 19.26 2.47 11.02
CA GLU A 406 18.35 3.23 11.88
C GLU A 406 17.43 2.31 12.72
N LYS A 407 16.58 2.93 13.55
CA LYS A 407 15.55 2.22 14.31
C LYS A 407 14.32 1.97 13.48
N PHE A 408 13.73 0.80 13.66
CA PHE A 408 12.53 0.35 12.99
C PHE A 408 11.42 0.06 14.01
N THR A 409 10.19 0.36 13.63
CA THR A 409 9.04 -0.34 14.19
C THR A 409 8.93 -1.68 13.49
N ILE A 410 9.09 -2.76 14.25
CA ILE A 410 9.12 -4.14 13.77
C ILE A 410 7.82 -4.80 14.21
N ILE A 411 7.01 -5.24 13.25
CA ILE A 411 5.71 -5.87 13.50
C ILE A 411 5.81 -7.35 13.17
N THR A 412 5.30 -8.19 14.07
CA THR A 412 5.36 -9.66 13.98
C THR A 412 4.03 -10.28 14.38
N ALA A 413 3.76 -11.48 13.91
CA ALA A 413 2.61 -12.25 14.36
C ALA A 413 2.75 -12.62 15.84
N ARG A 414 1.66 -12.48 16.59
CA ARG A 414 1.62 -12.91 17.99
C ARG A 414 1.53 -14.43 18.03
N LYS A 415 2.49 -15.09 18.66
CA LYS A 415 2.46 -16.56 18.82
C LYS A 415 1.22 -16.93 19.63
N LEU A 416 0.30 -17.69 19.03
CA LEU A 416 -0.79 -18.33 19.75
C LEU A 416 -0.14 -19.32 20.73
N LYS A 417 -0.21 -19.02 22.03
CA LYS A 417 0.23 -19.93 23.10
C LYS A 417 -0.79 -21.04 23.32
#